data_AF-A0A7C4MY95-F1
#
_entry.id   AF-A0A7C4MY95-F1
#
_cell.length_a   1.000
_cell.length_b   1.000
_cell.length_c   1.000
_cell.angle_alpha   90.00
_cell.angle_beta   90.00
_cell.angle_gamma   90.00
#
_symmetry.space_group_name_H-M   'P 1'
#
loop_
_entity.id
_entity.type
_entity.pdbx_description
1 polymer ?
#
loop_
_entity_poly.entity_id
_entity_poly.type
_entity_poly.pdbx_seq_one_letter_code
_entity_poly.pdbx_strand_id
1 'polypeptide(L)'
;MAAQAGGRPAAAAPSHCGVARRNAAAAARGAPEAERLASFGRQQLGGGDGNADGEHRRRLFDSLILRFMRRLGFHAAYPQPHGSGCSNMSALSNLSAQGPRPATLLLWIDAVGGFRVCLGNPIVLGQAGAAPAADVPLLADVRSHHAAITRDAEGYVVEAAGPVQINGRAVATRAAVPRRCEIVLGSLRLKFSQPNPLSLSARLDWVGAPRTSPAVDAVLLMADQLVLGPSAHCHVVCRNWPADVLLFRRGNNLHCSAPGEWTIDGRLAAPAAPLPENARIEGKGFSFALERA
;
A
#
# COMPACT_ATOMS: atom_id res chain seq x y z
N MET A 1 -64.45 -48.04 31.91
CA MET A 1 -64.54 -47.74 33.36
C MET A 1 -63.38 -46.79 33.67
N ALA A 2 -63.67 -45.52 33.96
CA ALA A 2 -63.84 -44.94 35.31
C ALA A 2 -62.46 -44.55 35.92
N ALA A 3 -62.11 -43.27 36.14
CA ALA A 3 -62.66 -42.29 37.11
C ALA A 3 -62.22 -42.62 38.56
N GLN A 4 -61.82 -41.71 39.47
CA GLN A 4 -61.74 -40.23 39.59
C GLN A 4 -60.48 -39.88 40.45
N ALA A 5 -59.79 -38.73 40.43
CA ALA A 5 -60.11 -37.29 40.55
C ALA A 5 -60.12 -36.73 42.00
N GLY A 6 -59.56 -35.51 42.20
CA GLY A 6 -59.49 -34.75 43.46
C GLY A 6 -58.07 -34.30 43.84
N GLY A 7 -57.78 -33.07 44.28
CA GLY A 7 -58.63 -31.88 44.41
C GLY A 7 -57.85 -30.57 44.70
N ARG A 8 -58.44 -29.43 44.30
CA ARG A 8 -58.07 -28.01 44.58
C ARG A 8 -59.35 -27.31 45.14
N PRO A 9 -59.41 -26.01 45.54
CA PRO A 9 -58.47 -24.89 45.42
C PRO A 9 -57.71 -24.69 46.77
N ALA A 10 -57.38 -23.53 47.37
CA ALA A 10 -57.60 -22.07 47.16
C ALA A 10 -56.51 -21.29 47.94
N ALA A 11 -56.46 -19.95 48.07
CA ALA A 11 -56.79 -18.75 47.28
C ALA A 11 -56.89 -17.56 48.27
N ALA A 12 -56.01 -16.55 48.18
CA ALA A 12 -56.19 -15.28 48.89
C ALA A 12 -55.35 -14.13 48.26
N ALA A 13 -56.01 -13.02 47.98
CA ALA A 13 -55.46 -11.68 47.74
C ALA A 13 -56.50 -10.66 48.28
N PRO A 14 -56.13 -9.40 48.58
CA PRO A 14 -56.48 -8.37 47.59
C PRO A 14 -55.56 -7.13 47.52
N SER A 15 -55.88 -6.31 46.52
CA SER A 15 -55.32 -5.03 46.05
C SER A 15 -55.36 -3.81 46.99
N HIS A 16 -54.46 -2.85 46.74
CA HIS A 16 -54.77 -1.43 46.45
C HIS A 16 -53.82 -0.99 45.29
N CYS A 17 -54.22 -0.29 44.21
CA CYS A 17 -54.80 1.06 44.08
C CYS A 17 -53.83 2.18 44.52
N GLY A 18 -53.43 3.19 43.72
CA GLY A 18 -53.74 3.51 42.30
C GLY A 18 -53.12 4.87 41.87
N VAL A 19 -53.48 5.38 40.67
CA VAL A 19 -53.23 6.77 40.15
C VAL A 19 -51.81 7.16 39.66
N ALA A 20 -51.55 6.84 38.39
CA ALA A 20 -51.20 7.76 37.28
C ALA A 20 -50.09 8.86 37.36
N ARG A 21 -49.24 8.85 36.30
CA ARG A 21 -48.55 9.99 35.60
C ARG A 21 -47.46 10.80 36.35
N ARG A 22 -46.18 10.59 35.95
CA ARG A 22 -45.38 11.53 35.12
C ARG A 22 -43.97 10.98 34.75
N ASN A 23 -43.30 11.66 33.83
CA ASN A 23 -41.86 11.60 33.48
C ASN A 23 -41.31 10.33 32.81
N ALA A 24 -41.36 10.29 31.48
CA ALA A 24 -40.51 9.43 30.66
C ALA A 24 -39.12 10.07 30.47
N ALA A 25 -38.12 9.62 31.23
CA ALA A 25 -36.76 10.20 31.18
C ALA A 25 -35.60 9.28 31.63
N ALA A 26 -35.69 7.94 31.50
CA ALA A 26 -34.65 7.03 32.03
C ALA A 26 -34.51 5.66 31.31
N ALA A 27 -34.40 5.60 29.98
CA ALA A 27 -34.24 4.32 29.25
C ALA A 27 -33.47 4.41 27.92
N ALA A 28 -32.27 5.02 27.90
CA ALA A 28 -31.49 5.19 26.65
C ALA A 28 -29.96 5.30 26.84
N ARG A 29 -29.30 4.27 27.40
CA ARG A 29 -27.83 4.11 27.36
C ARG A 29 -27.46 2.63 27.20
N GLY A 30 -26.85 2.26 26.07
CA GLY A 30 -26.42 0.88 25.79
C GLY A 30 -26.79 0.34 24.40
N ALA A 31 -26.37 1.01 23.33
CA ALA A 31 -26.39 0.48 21.96
C ALA A 31 -25.11 0.94 21.22
N PRO A 32 -24.45 0.08 20.43
CA PRO A 32 -23.13 0.38 19.87
C PRO A 32 -23.19 1.37 18.71
N GLU A 33 -22.17 2.23 18.63
CA GLU A 33 -22.05 3.32 17.63
C GLU A 33 -21.96 2.82 16.17
N ALA A 34 -21.60 1.56 15.97
CA ALA A 34 -21.41 0.92 14.66
C ALA A 34 -22.65 0.97 13.75
N GLU A 35 -23.87 0.79 14.27
CA GLU A 35 -25.08 0.79 13.44
C GLU A 35 -25.44 2.18 12.89
N ARG A 36 -25.05 3.26 13.56
CA ARG A 36 -25.34 4.63 13.10
C ARG A 36 -24.52 5.05 11.88
N LEU A 37 -23.35 4.45 11.67
CA LEU A 37 -22.57 4.62 10.44
C LEU A 37 -23.19 3.82 9.27
N ALA A 38 -23.78 2.65 9.55
CA ALA A 38 -24.43 1.82 8.54
C ALA A 38 -25.79 2.37 8.04
N SER A 39 -26.47 3.21 8.84
CA SER A 39 -27.71 3.87 8.42
C SER A 39 -27.48 5.11 7.55
N PHE A 40 -26.43 5.89 7.81
CA PHE A 40 -26.17 7.15 7.09
C PHE A 40 -25.89 6.93 5.60
N GLY A 41 -25.21 5.83 5.24
CA GLY A 41 -24.89 5.48 3.85
C GLY A 41 -26.08 5.07 2.98
N ARG A 42 -27.31 4.99 3.52
CA ARG A 42 -28.49 4.48 2.78
C ARG A 42 -29.50 5.56 2.36
N GLN A 43 -29.23 6.84 2.62
CA GLN A 43 -30.14 7.97 2.34
C GLN A 43 -29.63 8.97 1.28
N GLN A 44 -28.49 8.70 0.61
CA GLN A 44 -27.92 9.56 -0.45
C GLN A 44 -27.72 8.85 -1.79
N LEU A 45 -28.55 7.87 -2.13
CA LEU A 45 -28.67 7.36 -3.50
C LEU A 45 -29.84 8.06 -4.20
N GLY A 46 -29.59 9.28 -4.70
CA GLY A 46 -30.65 10.21 -5.10
C GLY A 46 -30.28 11.23 -6.19
N GLY A 47 -29.58 10.79 -7.25
CA GLY A 47 -29.41 11.55 -8.50
C GLY A 47 -28.37 12.68 -8.51
N GLY A 48 -27.73 12.89 -9.66
CA GLY A 48 -26.81 14.01 -9.90
C GLY A 48 -25.62 13.63 -10.78
N ASP A 49 -25.59 14.12 -12.02
CA ASP A 49 -24.48 13.92 -12.96
C ASP A 49 -23.24 14.78 -12.65
N GLY A 50 -22.09 14.31 -13.12
CA GLY A 50 -21.03 15.18 -13.60
C GLY A 50 -20.00 15.69 -12.57
N ASN A 51 -18.76 15.22 -12.72
CA ASN A 51 -17.49 15.86 -12.32
C ASN A 51 -17.21 16.06 -10.80
N ALA A 52 -18.21 16.30 -9.94
CA ALA A 52 -17.99 16.61 -8.52
C ALA A 52 -17.46 15.43 -7.68
N ASP A 53 -17.84 14.19 -8.02
CA ASP A 53 -17.49 12.97 -7.27
C ASP A 53 -15.97 12.75 -7.16
N GLY A 54 -15.19 13.18 -8.17
CA GLY A 54 -13.73 13.08 -8.17
C GLY A 54 -13.05 13.91 -7.08
N GLU A 55 -13.57 15.09 -6.75
CA GLU A 55 -12.96 15.96 -5.75
C GLU A 55 -13.39 15.59 -4.32
N HIS A 56 -14.64 15.17 -4.14
CA HIS A 56 -15.11 14.65 -2.85
C HIS A 56 -14.30 13.40 -2.44
N ARG A 57 -14.04 12.49 -3.39
CA ARG A 57 -13.19 11.31 -3.17
C ARG A 57 -11.74 11.68 -2.82
N ARG A 58 -11.14 12.70 -3.44
CA ARG A 58 -9.81 13.22 -3.04
C ARG A 58 -9.81 13.69 -1.58
N ARG A 59 -10.76 14.55 -1.21
CA ARG A 59 -10.86 15.08 0.16
C ARG A 59 -11.09 13.97 1.21
N LEU A 60 -11.81 12.90 0.86
CA LEU A 60 -11.96 11.72 1.72
C LEU A 60 -10.67 10.87 1.80
N PHE A 61 -9.96 10.68 0.69
CA PHE A 61 -8.69 9.94 0.62
C PHE A 61 -7.57 10.63 1.41
N ASP A 62 -7.39 11.94 1.20
CA ASP A 62 -6.45 12.78 1.96
C ASP A 62 -6.81 12.78 3.45
N SER A 63 -8.11 12.87 3.78
CA SER A 63 -8.62 12.77 5.15
C SER A 63 -8.33 11.40 5.78
N LEU A 64 -8.46 10.29 5.04
CA LEU A 64 -8.16 8.95 5.57
C LEU A 64 -6.66 8.82 5.87
N ILE A 65 -5.80 9.10 4.88
CA ILE A 65 -4.35 8.97 5.00
C ILE A 65 -3.81 9.89 6.10
N LEU A 66 -4.23 11.16 6.17
CA LEU A 66 -3.74 12.11 7.17
C LEU A 66 -4.28 11.85 8.59
N ARG A 67 -5.47 11.24 8.74
CA ARG A 67 -5.94 10.77 10.06
C ARG A 67 -5.22 9.49 10.48
N PHE A 68 -4.98 8.58 9.54
CA PHE A 68 -4.31 7.31 9.77
C PHE A 68 -2.83 7.49 10.15
N MET A 69 -2.09 8.33 9.42
CA MET A 69 -0.69 8.67 9.73
C MET A 69 -0.54 9.28 11.13
N ARG A 70 -1.42 10.21 11.52
CA ARG A 70 -1.44 10.76 12.89
C ARG A 70 -1.75 9.69 13.94
N ARG A 71 -2.64 8.73 13.63
CA ARG A 71 -2.99 7.63 14.55
C ARG A 71 -1.87 6.59 14.73
N LEU A 72 -0.98 6.45 13.76
CA LEU A 72 0.23 5.61 13.86
C LEU A 72 1.46 6.35 14.44
N GLY A 73 1.34 7.63 14.80
CA GLY A 73 2.41 8.41 15.45
C GLY A 73 3.57 8.83 14.53
N PHE A 74 3.42 8.70 13.21
CA PHE A 74 4.47 9.05 12.25
C PHE A 74 4.88 10.53 12.36
N HIS A 75 6.10 10.74 12.85
CA HIS A 75 6.85 11.98 12.67
C HIS A 75 7.93 11.74 11.61
N ALA A 76 8.16 12.72 10.73
CA ALA A 76 9.13 12.61 9.63
C ALA A 76 10.58 12.76 10.12
N ALA A 77 11.05 11.78 10.91
CA ALA A 77 12.41 11.73 11.43
C ALA A 77 13.38 11.21 10.36
N TYR A 78 13.74 12.06 9.40
CA TYR A 78 14.87 11.79 8.50
C TYR A 78 16.18 11.72 9.29
N PRO A 79 17.02 10.68 9.10
CA PRO A 79 18.40 10.71 9.59
C PRO A 79 19.16 11.80 8.85
N GLN A 80 19.71 12.76 9.60
CA GLN A 80 20.46 13.88 9.02
C GLN A 80 21.82 13.40 8.50
N PRO A 81 22.18 13.65 7.23
CA PRO A 81 23.53 13.40 6.76
C PRO A 81 24.48 14.46 7.35
N HIS A 82 25.41 14.04 8.20
CA HIS A 82 26.52 14.90 8.64
C HIS A 82 27.41 15.22 7.43
N GLY A 83 27.24 16.40 6.84
CA GLY A 83 27.99 16.80 5.64
C GLY A 83 29.38 17.36 5.96
N SER A 84 30.34 17.11 5.06
CA SER A 84 31.38 18.08 4.67
C SER A 84 32.27 17.58 3.53
N GLY A 85 32.22 18.27 2.39
CA GLY A 85 33.38 18.48 1.52
C GLY A 85 33.79 17.39 0.51
N CYS A 86 34.69 17.84 -0.37
CA CYS A 86 35.52 17.07 -1.32
C CYS A 86 34.83 16.32 -2.46
N SER A 87 34.99 16.87 -3.67
CA SER A 87 34.76 16.24 -4.95
C SER A 87 35.51 14.91 -5.11
N ASN A 88 34.89 13.91 -5.73
CA ASN A 88 35.65 12.92 -6.51
C ASN A 88 34.80 12.20 -7.57
N MET A 89 35.47 11.76 -8.63
CA MET A 89 34.91 10.87 -9.66
C MET A 89 34.74 9.44 -9.09
N SER A 90 34.14 8.52 -9.87
CA SER A 90 34.03 7.06 -9.64
C SER A 90 32.91 6.50 -8.73
N ALA A 91 31.81 7.23 -8.51
CA ALA A 91 30.64 6.70 -7.78
C ALA A 91 30.10 5.36 -8.31
N LEU A 92 30.10 5.16 -9.64
CA LEU A 92 29.65 3.91 -10.28
C LEU A 92 30.59 2.72 -10.04
N SER A 93 31.88 2.95 -9.77
CA SER A 93 32.88 1.89 -9.60
C SER A 93 32.78 1.17 -8.25
N ASN A 94 32.29 1.86 -7.21
CA ASN A 94 32.28 1.37 -5.83
C ASN A 94 30.94 0.74 -5.38
N LEU A 95 29.99 0.53 -6.30
CA LEU A 95 28.70 -0.14 -6.04
C LEU A 95 28.80 -1.67 -5.81
N SER A 96 30.01 -2.22 -5.89
CA SER A 96 30.33 -3.61 -5.54
C SER A 96 30.68 -3.81 -4.07
N ALA A 97 31.02 -2.75 -3.32
CA ALA A 97 31.60 -2.85 -1.97
C ALA A 97 30.60 -2.68 -0.80
N GLN A 98 29.32 -2.45 -1.08
CA GLN A 98 28.34 -1.96 -0.08
C GLN A 98 27.43 -3.06 0.49
N GLY A 99 27.95 -3.82 1.47
CA GLY A 99 27.19 -4.54 2.49
C GLY A 99 26.09 -5.53 2.03
N PRO A 100 25.16 -5.91 2.92
CA PRO A 100 23.94 -6.60 2.54
C PRO A 100 23.05 -5.64 1.75
N ARG A 101 22.74 -5.97 0.48
CA ARG A 101 21.85 -5.13 -0.33
C ARG A 101 20.44 -5.10 0.30
N PRO A 102 19.79 -3.92 0.34
CA PRO A 102 18.44 -3.79 0.87
C PRO A 102 17.45 -4.65 0.08
N ALA A 103 16.62 -5.43 0.79
CA ALA A 103 15.85 -6.51 0.17
C ALA A 103 14.95 -6.04 -0.98
N THR A 104 14.95 -6.83 -2.06
CA THR A 104 13.87 -6.88 -3.05
C THR A 104 12.88 -7.97 -2.67
N LEU A 105 11.59 -7.71 -2.86
CA LEU A 105 10.50 -8.66 -2.63
C LEU A 105 9.65 -8.80 -3.89
N LEU A 106 9.00 -9.94 -4.04
CA LEU A 106 7.90 -10.15 -4.97
C LEU A 106 6.60 -10.01 -4.18
N LEU A 107 5.62 -9.34 -4.79
CA LEU A 107 4.30 -9.08 -4.23
C LEU A 107 3.27 -9.60 -5.24
N TRP A 108 2.69 -10.75 -4.92
CA TRP A 108 1.68 -11.43 -5.75
C TRP A 108 0.30 -11.07 -5.22
N ILE A 109 -0.56 -10.48 -6.05
CA ILE A 109 -1.86 -9.96 -5.62
C ILE A 109 -2.97 -10.68 -6.39
N ASP A 110 -3.83 -11.40 -5.66
CA ASP A 110 -4.82 -12.29 -6.24
C ASP A 110 -5.80 -11.54 -7.15
N ALA A 111 -5.96 -12.05 -8.38
CA ALA A 111 -6.73 -11.45 -9.47
C ALA A 111 -6.31 -10.00 -9.86
N VAL A 112 -5.10 -9.55 -9.52
CA VAL A 112 -4.57 -8.22 -9.87
C VAL A 112 -3.24 -8.27 -10.61
N GLY A 113 -2.28 -9.10 -10.18
CA GLY A 113 -0.98 -9.25 -10.84
C GLY A 113 0.21 -9.43 -9.89
N GLY A 114 1.41 -9.55 -10.46
CA GLY A 114 2.68 -9.66 -9.75
C GLY A 114 3.51 -8.37 -9.80
N PHE A 115 4.19 -8.03 -8.72
CA PHE A 115 4.96 -6.79 -8.59
C PHE A 115 6.33 -7.06 -7.95
N ARG A 116 7.40 -6.49 -8.50
CA ARG A 116 8.72 -6.49 -7.82
C ARG A 116 8.85 -5.22 -6.98
N VAL A 117 8.98 -5.36 -5.66
CA VAL A 117 9.13 -4.27 -4.70
C VAL A 117 10.62 -4.06 -4.40
N CYS A 118 11.13 -2.87 -4.71
CA CYS A 118 12.50 -2.47 -4.43
C CYS A 118 12.55 -1.52 -3.23
N LEU A 119 13.07 -2.00 -2.08
CA LEU A 119 13.21 -1.18 -0.86
C LEU A 119 14.46 -0.28 -0.89
N GLY A 120 15.44 -0.61 -1.74
CA GLY A 120 16.75 0.03 -1.81
C GLY A 120 16.77 1.48 -2.30
N ASN A 121 17.90 2.15 -2.11
CA ASN A 121 18.23 3.46 -2.67
C ASN A 121 19.78 3.60 -2.71
N PRO A 122 20.44 3.62 -3.88
CA PRO A 122 19.90 3.52 -5.25
C PRO A 122 19.13 2.21 -5.52
N ILE A 123 18.44 2.18 -6.66
CA ILE A 123 17.82 0.98 -7.24
C ILE A 123 18.45 0.76 -8.63
N VAL A 124 19.16 -0.35 -8.80
CA VAL A 124 19.90 -0.70 -10.02
C VAL A 124 18.97 -1.36 -11.03
N LEU A 125 18.99 -0.85 -12.26
CA LEU A 125 18.36 -1.43 -13.44
C LEU A 125 19.47 -2.01 -14.34
N GLY A 126 19.40 -3.30 -14.65
CA GLY A 126 20.47 -3.96 -15.41
C GLY A 126 20.19 -5.40 -15.78
N GLN A 127 21.08 -6.00 -16.55
CA GLN A 127 20.91 -7.30 -17.19
C GLN A 127 20.61 -8.43 -16.20
N ALA A 128 19.57 -9.23 -16.47
CA ALA A 128 19.27 -10.44 -15.72
C ALA A 128 20.42 -11.46 -15.83
N GLY A 129 20.72 -12.17 -14.73
CA GLY A 129 21.80 -13.16 -14.66
C GLY A 129 23.21 -12.57 -14.54
N ALA A 130 23.40 -11.25 -14.61
CA ALA A 130 24.69 -10.61 -14.36
C ALA A 130 25.06 -10.63 -12.86
N ALA A 131 26.37 -10.65 -12.57
CA ALA A 131 26.91 -10.53 -11.23
C ALA A 131 27.63 -9.18 -11.06
N PRO A 132 27.41 -8.43 -9.96
CA PRO A 132 26.39 -8.65 -8.91
C PRO A 132 24.98 -8.25 -9.39
N ALA A 133 23.98 -9.07 -9.10
CA ALA A 133 22.62 -8.93 -9.64
C ALA A 133 21.98 -7.54 -9.42
N ALA A 134 21.35 -7.00 -10.45
CA ALA A 134 20.59 -5.76 -10.39
C ALA A 134 19.29 -5.94 -9.58
N ASP A 135 18.88 -4.91 -8.84
CA ASP A 135 17.63 -4.92 -8.06
C ASP A 135 16.40 -5.14 -8.96
N VAL A 136 16.47 -4.63 -10.20
CA VAL A 136 15.54 -4.96 -11.29
C VAL A 136 16.31 -5.72 -12.39
N PRO A 137 16.23 -7.05 -12.42
CA PRO A 137 16.91 -7.87 -13.43
C PRO A 137 16.13 -7.87 -14.76
N LEU A 138 16.76 -7.31 -15.80
CA LEU A 138 16.14 -7.04 -17.10
C LEU A 138 16.50 -8.09 -18.16
N LEU A 139 15.48 -8.69 -18.76
CA LEU A 139 15.57 -9.55 -19.94
C LEU A 139 15.60 -8.70 -21.22
N ALA A 140 16.65 -7.90 -21.40
CA ALA A 140 16.81 -7.00 -22.54
C ALA A 140 18.31 -6.84 -22.90
N ASP A 141 18.58 -6.25 -24.07
CA ASP A 141 19.92 -5.80 -24.45
C ASP A 141 20.28 -4.53 -23.65
N VAL A 142 20.80 -4.77 -22.44
CA VAL A 142 21.23 -3.76 -21.47
C VAL A 142 22.50 -4.24 -20.76
N ARG A 143 23.23 -3.31 -20.12
CA ARG A 143 24.43 -3.63 -19.34
C ARG A 143 24.04 -4.27 -17.99
N SER A 144 24.94 -5.04 -17.39
CA SER A 144 24.83 -5.57 -16.01
C SER A 144 24.43 -4.49 -15.00
N HIS A 145 25.01 -3.31 -15.14
CA HIS A 145 24.56 -2.05 -14.55
C HIS A 145 24.29 -1.08 -15.71
N HIS A 146 23.03 -0.87 -16.09
CA HIS A 146 22.67 0.03 -17.19
C HIS A 146 22.21 1.40 -16.68
N ALA A 147 21.44 1.43 -15.59
CA ALA A 147 21.06 2.66 -14.90
C ALA A 147 20.92 2.43 -13.40
N ALA A 148 21.04 3.49 -12.62
CA ALA A 148 20.65 3.52 -11.22
C ALA A 148 19.60 4.62 -11.01
N ILE A 149 18.50 4.32 -10.33
CA ILE A 149 17.51 5.32 -9.91
C ILE A 149 17.74 5.61 -8.42
N THR A 150 18.06 6.86 -8.11
CA THR A 150 18.11 7.39 -6.74
C THR A 150 16.85 8.21 -6.44
N ARG A 151 16.49 8.28 -5.16
CA ARG A 151 15.47 9.20 -4.64
C ARG A 151 15.97 9.95 -3.42
N ASP A 152 15.44 11.15 -3.22
CA ASP A 152 15.73 12.04 -2.11
C ASP A 152 14.48 12.90 -1.81
N ALA A 153 14.63 14.00 -1.05
CA ALA A 153 13.53 14.89 -0.71
C ALA A 153 13.10 15.81 -1.89
N GLU A 154 13.94 16.00 -2.90
CA GLU A 154 13.64 16.82 -4.08
C GLU A 154 12.93 15.99 -5.16
N GLY A 155 13.26 14.70 -5.26
CA GLY A 155 12.45 13.72 -5.98
C GLY A 155 13.23 12.48 -6.40
N TYR A 156 13.38 12.32 -7.71
CA TYR A 156 14.00 11.15 -8.34
C TYR A 156 15.03 11.58 -9.38
N VAL A 157 16.14 10.86 -9.43
CA VAL A 157 17.24 11.08 -10.38
C VAL A 157 17.67 9.73 -10.97
N VAL A 158 17.89 9.69 -12.28
CA VAL A 158 18.53 8.55 -12.95
C VAL A 158 19.98 8.86 -13.24
N GLU A 159 20.84 7.89 -12.97
CA GLU A 159 22.25 7.86 -13.35
C GLU A 159 22.43 6.82 -14.45
N ALA A 160 22.99 7.25 -15.58
CA ALA A 160 23.11 6.48 -16.81
C ALA A 160 24.49 5.84 -16.92
N ALA A 161 24.54 4.51 -16.83
CA ALA A 161 25.73 3.70 -17.11
C ALA A 161 25.69 3.06 -18.52
N GLY A 162 24.58 3.20 -19.24
CA GLY A 162 24.37 2.85 -20.65
C GLY A 162 23.47 3.87 -21.36
N PRO A 163 23.03 3.59 -22.61
CA PRO A 163 22.17 4.50 -23.38
C PRO A 163 20.75 4.68 -22.77
N VAL A 164 20.62 5.70 -21.91
CA VAL A 164 19.35 6.08 -21.26
C VAL A 164 18.72 7.30 -21.95
N GLN A 165 17.39 7.31 -22.07
CA GLN A 165 16.62 8.50 -22.43
C GLN A 165 15.45 8.75 -21.47
N ILE A 166 15.07 10.01 -21.27
CA ILE A 166 13.82 10.42 -20.61
C ILE A 166 13.01 11.27 -21.59
N ASN A 167 11.77 10.87 -21.89
CA ASN A 167 10.88 11.54 -22.85
C ASN A 167 11.57 11.86 -24.20
N GLY A 168 12.36 10.91 -24.73
CA GLY A 168 13.13 11.05 -25.97
C GLY A 168 14.41 11.88 -25.88
N ARG A 169 14.76 12.44 -24.72
CA ARG A 169 16.01 13.18 -24.50
C ARG A 169 17.07 12.26 -23.89
N ALA A 170 18.24 12.16 -24.51
CA ALA A 170 19.33 11.34 -24.00
C ALA A 170 19.88 11.87 -22.66
N VAL A 171 20.20 10.96 -21.73
CA VAL A 171 20.82 11.27 -20.45
C VAL A 171 22.32 10.99 -20.55
N ALA A 172 23.15 12.04 -20.55
CA ALA A 172 24.60 11.90 -20.74
C ALA A 172 25.31 11.26 -19.52
N THR A 173 24.80 11.46 -18.30
CA THR A 173 25.34 10.86 -17.07
C THR A 173 24.30 10.85 -15.94
N ARG A 174 23.63 11.99 -15.69
CA ARG A 174 22.65 12.15 -14.60
C ARG A 174 21.50 13.06 -15.05
N ALA A 175 20.26 12.72 -14.71
CA ALA A 175 19.10 13.57 -15.01
C ALA A 175 17.95 13.36 -14.00
N ALA A 176 17.24 14.44 -13.66
CA ALA A 176 16.02 14.36 -12.87
C ALA A 176 14.90 13.61 -13.63
N VAL A 177 14.13 12.79 -12.91
CA VAL A 177 13.04 11.99 -13.45
C VAL A 177 11.70 12.69 -13.15
N PRO A 178 10.97 13.19 -14.15
CA PRO A 178 9.67 13.83 -13.93
C PRO A 178 8.65 12.85 -13.34
N ARG A 179 7.71 13.34 -12.50
CA ARG A 179 6.68 12.54 -11.81
C ARG A 179 5.84 11.61 -12.71
N ARG A 180 5.82 11.86 -14.02
CA ARG A 180 5.34 10.96 -15.08
C ARG A 180 6.23 11.13 -16.33
N CYS A 181 6.85 10.06 -16.82
CA CYS A 181 7.67 10.09 -18.04
C CYS A 181 7.83 8.69 -18.67
N GLU A 182 8.23 8.63 -19.94
CA GLU A 182 8.83 7.43 -20.52
C GLU A 182 10.34 7.44 -20.30
N ILE A 183 10.88 6.35 -19.74
CA ILE A 183 12.31 6.08 -19.61
C ILE A 183 12.66 4.98 -20.62
N VAL A 184 13.69 5.21 -21.43
CA VAL A 184 14.21 4.24 -22.40
C VAL A 184 15.59 3.78 -21.93
N LEU A 185 15.83 2.46 -21.94
CA LEU A 185 17.07 1.81 -21.53
C LEU A 185 17.53 0.89 -22.67
N GLY A 186 18.37 1.41 -23.58
CA GLY A 186 18.66 0.72 -24.84
C GLY A 186 17.40 0.49 -25.67
N SER A 187 16.99 -0.78 -25.83
CA SER A 187 15.75 -1.18 -26.52
C SER A 187 14.51 -1.27 -25.61
N LEU A 188 14.69 -1.27 -24.29
CA LEU A 188 13.61 -1.37 -23.31
C LEU A 188 12.94 -0.01 -23.08
N ARG A 189 11.62 0.01 -22.93
CA ARG A 189 10.82 1.20 -22.58
C ARG A 189 9.98 0.96 -21.33
N LEU A 190 10.00 1.94 -20.43
CA LEU A 190 9.31 1.94 -19.14
C LEU A 190 8.53 3.24 -18.97
N LYS A 191 7.31 3.17 -18.43
CA LYS A 191 6.58 4.33 -17.93
C LYS A 191 6.84 4.48 -16.44
N PHE A 192 7.54 5.54 -16.06
CA PHE A 192 7.70 5.93 -14.67
C PHE A 192 6.49 6.78 -14.23
N SER A 193 5.98 6.52 -13.02
CA SER A 193 5.00 7.40 -12.38
C SER A 193 5.10 7.41 -10.86
N GLN A 194 4.74 8.53 -10.23
CA GLN A 194 4.35 8.61 -8.82
C GLN A 194 2.81 8.68 -8.73
N PRO A 195 2.10 7.60 -8.32
CA PRO A 195 0.63 7.57 -8.31
C PRO A 195 0.00 8.48 -7.25
N ASN A 196 0.64 8.59 -6.08
CA ASN A 196 0.25 9.45 -4.97
C ASN A 196 1.29 10.60 -4.83
N PRO A 197 0.90 11.89 -4.93
CA PRO A 197 1.83 13.02 -4.89
C PRO A 197 2.43 13.30 -3.50
N LEU A 198 1.88 12.72 -2.43
CA LEU A 198 2.40 12.78 -1.06
C LEU A 198 3.29 11.57 -0.72
N SER A 199 3.61 10.72 -1.71
CA SER A 199 4.46 9.56 -1.56
C SER A 199 5.70 9.70 -2.44
N LEU A 200 6.89 9.51 -1.85
CA LEU A 200 8.12 9.31 -2.62
C LEU A 200 8.22 7.90 -3.23
N SER A 201 7.24 7.02 -3.04
CA SER A 201 7.20 5.73 -3.74
C SER A 201 6.68 5.90 -5.18
N ALA A 202 7.32 5.21 -6.12
CA ALA A 202 7.02 5.27 -7.54
C ALA A 202 6.79 3.88 -8.16
N ARG A 203 6.37 3.87 -9.42
CA ARG A 203 6.04 2.69 -10.21
C ARG A 203 6.70 2.77 -11.59
N LEU A 204 7.26 1.65 -12.06
CA LEU A 204 7.74 1.44 -13.42
C LEU A 204 6.85 0.40 -14.10
N ASP A 205 6.06 0.82 -15.07
CA ASP A 205 5.23 -0.05 -15.92
C ASP A 205 5.96 -0.36 -17.24
N TRP A 206 5.83 -1.59 -17.75
CA TRP A 206 6.41 -1.96 -19.05
C TRP A 206 5.66 -1.30 -20.21
N VAL A 207 6.39 -0.84 -21.24
CA VAL A 207 5.79 -0.44 -22.52
C VAL A 207 5.95 -1.61 -23.50
N GLY A 208 5.05 -2.58 -23.39
CA GLY A 208 5.09 -3.85 -24.10
C GLY A 208 4.97 -5.03 -23.12
N ALA A 209 5.42 -6.21 -23.55
CA ALA A 209 5.47 -7.38 -22.69
C ALA A 209 6.54 -7.24 -21.57
N PRO A 210 6.33 -7.82 -20.37
CA PRO A 210 7.34 -7.82 -19.30
C PRO A 210 8.72 -8.31 -19.74
N ARG A 211 9.75 -7.77 -19.07
CA ARG A 211 11.18 -8.08 -19.32
C ARG A 211 11.91 -8.38 -18.01
N THR A 212 11.33 -9.25 -17.19
CA THR A 212 11.85 -9.68 -15.88
C THR A 212 11.75 -11.20 -15.72
N SER A 213 12.57 -11.77 -14.84
CA SER A 213 12.42 -13.15 -14.35
C SER A 213 12.41 -13.16 -12.81
N PRO A 214 11.35 -13.68 -12.15
CA PRO A 214 10.06 -14.01 -12.73
C PRO A 214 9.40 -12.76 -13.37
N ALA A 215 8.50 -12.98 -14.32
CA ALA A 215 7.78 -11.88 -14.97
C ALA A 215 6.80 -11.23 -13.99
N VAL A 216 6.93 -9.91 -13.82
CA VAL A 216 6.02 -9.07 -13.01
C VAL A 216 5.36 -8.01 -13.88
N ASP A 217 4.15 -7.59 -13.55
CA ASP A 217 3.38 -6.58 -14.29
C ASP A 217 3.96 -5.16 -14.16
N ALA A 218 4.58 -4.85 -13.02
CA ALA A 218 5.32 -3.60 -12.79
C ALA A 218 6.37 -3.75 -11.67
N VAL A 219 7.27 -2.76 -11.58
CA VAL A 219 8.20 -2.60 -10.45
C VAL A 219 7.72 -1.45 -9.57
N LEU A 220 7.74 -1.64 -8.24
CA LEU A 220 7.40 -0.64 -7.24
C LEU A 220 8.66 -0.18 -6.51
N LEU A 221 9.04 1.08 -6.72
CA LEU A 221 10.18 1.72 -6.08
C LEU A 221 9.72 2.27 -4.73
N MET A 222 9.92 1.53 -3.65
CA MET A 222 9.31 1.85 -2.35
C MET A 222 10.19 2.82 -1.54
N ALA A 223 9.68 4.04 -1.31
CA ALA A 223 10.13 4.91 -0.24
C ALA A 223 9.64 4.35 1.11
N ASP A 224 8.70 5.01 1.77
CA ASP A 224 8.22 4.64 3.11
C ASP A 224 6.97 3.76 3.10
N GLN A 225 6.14 3.89 2.06
CA GLN A 225 4.81 3.28 1.98
C GLN A 225 4.38 2.91 0.55
N LEU A 226 3.52 1.90 0.43
CA LEU A 226 2.76 1.53 -0.77
C LEU A 226 1.29 1.35 -0.37
N VAL A 227 0.40 2.04 -1.08
CA VAL A 227 -1.05 1.89 -0.95
C VAL A 227 -1.53 0.92 -2.03
N LEU A 228 -2.25 -0.14 -1.64
CA LEU A 228 -2.87 -1.12 -2.53
C LEU A 228 -4.39 -0.98 -2.34
N GLY A 229 -5.17 -0.73 -3.39
CA GLY A 229 -6.62 -0.54 -3.20
C GLY A 229 -7.37 -0.03 -4.44
N PRO A 230 -8.68 0.22 -4.33
CA PRO A 230 -9.54 0.49 -5.49
C PRO A 230 -9.33 1.86 -6.14
N SER A 231 -8.64 2.80 -5.48
CA SER A 231 -8.39 4.15 -6.01
C SER A 231 -7.32 4.18 -7.11
N ALA A 232 -7.54 4.99 -8.15
CA ALA A 232 -6.57 5.23 -9.22
C ALA A 232 -5.29 6.00 -8.74
N HIS A 233 -5.25 6.41 -7.47
CA HIS A 233 -4.08 6.99 -6.81
C HIS A 233 -3.30 5.98 -5.96
N CYS A 234 -3.75 4.73 -5.86
CA CYS A 234 -3.00 3.66 -5.24
C CYS A 234 -1.79 3.24 -6.10
N HIS A 235 -0.75 2.69 -5.46
CA HIS A 235 0.46 2.23 -6.13
C HIS A 235 0.21 0.92 -6.89
N VAL A 236 -0.73 0.10 -6.37
CA VAL A 236 -1.43 -0.94 -7.13
C VAL A 236 -2.94 -0.70 -7.03
N VAL A 237 -3.63 -0.73 -8.17
CA VAL A 237 -5.07 -0.44 -8.28
C VAL A 237 -5.88 -1.74 -8.21
N CYS A 238 -6.16 -2.18 -6.99
CA CYS A 238 -6.97 -3.37 -6.68
C CYS A 238 -8.46 -3.03 -6.75
N ARG A 239 -9.01 -2.83 -7.96
CA ARG A 239 -10.39 -2.29 -8.19
C ARG A 239 -11.52 -2.97 -7.41
N ASN A 240 -11.38 -4.27 -7.12
CA ASN A 240 -12.42 -5.07 -6.49
C ASN A 240 -12.26 -5.17 -4.95
N TRP A 241 -11.20 -4.60 -4.37
CA TRP A 241 -10.99 -4.60 -2.93
C TRP A 241 -11.92 -3.57 -2.25
N PRO A 242 -12.50 -3.87 -1.07
CA PRO A 242 -13.49 -3.01 -0.44
C PRO A 242 -12.88 -1.73 0.20
N ALA A 243 -11.55 -1.70 0.39
CA ALA A 243 -10.82 -0.59 0.99
C ALA A 243 -9.32 -0.67 0.62
N ASP A 244 -8.57 0.35 1.00
CA ASP A 244 -7.12 0.38 0.86
C ASP A 244 -6.42 -0.48 1.93
N VAL A 245 -5.35 -1.17 1.53
CA VAL A 245 -4.34 -1.81 2.38
C VAL A 245 -3.04 -1.02 2.27
N LEU A 246 -2.37 -0.78 3.40
CA LEU A 246 -1.09 -0.08 3.45
C LEU A 246 0.05 -1.05 3.76
N LEU A 247 1.01 -1.15 2.84
CA LEU A 247 2.34 -1.66 3.16
C LEU A 247 3.24 -0.48 3.55
N PHE A 248 3.97 -0.56 4.65
CA PHE A 248 4.83 0.54 5.10
C PHE A 248 6.07 0.03 5.85
N ARG A 249 7.13 0.84 5.90
CA ARG A 249 8.39 0.49 6.56
C ARG A 249 8.44 0.97 8.00
N ARG A 250 9.13 0.20 8.84
CA ARG A 250 9.52 0.60 10.20
C ARG A 250 10.97 0.17 10.43
N GLY A 251 11.91 1.09 10.22
CA GLY A 251 13.32 0.73 10.07
C GLY A 251 13.51 -0.17 8.84
N ASN A 252 14.14 -1.32 9.05
CA ASN A 252 14.39 -2.30 7.98
C ASN A 252 13.20 -3.24 7.71
N ASN A 253 12.20 -3.27 8.60
CA ASN A 253 11.08 -4.20 8.50
C ASN A 253 9.93 -3.62 7.65
N LEU A 254 9.31 -4.47 6.85
CA LEU A 254 8.03 -4.18 6.21
C LEU A 254 6.88 -4.50 7.19
N HIS A 255 5.81 -3.74 7.12
CA HIS A 255 4.58 -3.90 7.89
C HIS A 255 3.35 -3.79 6.98
N CYS A 256 2.26 -4.46 7.34
CA CYS A 256 0.94 -4.29 6.74
C CYS A 256 -0.01 -3.64 7.76
N SER A 257 -0.92 -2.81 7.27
CA SER A 257 -2.17 -2.47 7.95
C SER A 257 -3.32 -2.53 6.96
N ALA A 258 -4.38 -3.24 7.35
CA ALA A 258 -5.62 -3.37 6.60
C ALA A 258 -6.83 -3.15 7.53
N PRO A 259 -7.97 -2.68 7.00
CA PRO A 259 -9.19 -2.49 7.79
C PRO A 259 -9.95 -3.80 8.01
N GLY A 260 -10.56 -3.93 9.19
CA GLY A 260 -11.30 -5.13 9.59
C GLY A 260 -10.37 -6.22 10.16
N GLU A 261 -10.87 -7.46 10.14
CA GLU A 261 -10.09 -8.65 10.51
C GLU A 261 -9.36 -9.20 9.28
N TRP A 262 -8.08 -9.54 9.47
CA TRP A 262 -7.19 -10.07 8.44
C TRP A 262 -6.10 -10.93 9.10
N THR A 263 -5.46 -11.80 8.31
CA THR A 263 -4.48 -12.77 8.79
C THR A 263 -3.12 -12.60 8.11
N ILE A 264 -2.09 -13.13 8.78
CA ILE A 264 -0.79 -13.47 8.20
C ILE A 264 -0.61 -14.97 8.41
N ASP A 265 -0.42 -15.72 7.34
CA ASP A 265 -0.27 -17.19 7.35
C ASP A 265 -1.37 -17.91 8.15
N GLY A 266 -2.62 -17.45 7.98
CA GLY A 266 -3.81 -17.97 8.67
C GLY A 266 -3.98 -17.52 10.13
N ARG A 267 -3.05 -16.74 10.69
CA ARG A 267 -3.14 -16.21 12.06
C ARG A 267 -3.66 -14.78 12.07
N LEU A 268 -4.65 -14.48 12.91
CA LEU A 268 -5.23 -13.14 13.05
C LEU A 268 -4.13 -12.09 13.36
N ALA A 269 -4.06 -11.05 12.55
CA ALA A 269 -3.04 -10.02 12.62
C ALA A 269 -3.42 -8.88 13.58
N ALA A 270 -2.41 -8.22 14.15
CA ALA A 270 -2.62 -6.92 14.81
C ALA A 270 -2.96 -5.85 13.76
N PRO A 271 -3.68 -4.75 14.13
CA PRO A 271 -4.09 -3.71 13.18
C PRO A 271 -2.95 -3.09 12.35
N ALA A 272 -1.72 -3.15 12.86
CA ALA A 272 -0.50 -2.86 12.13
C ALA A 272 0.56 -3.91 12.52
N ALA A 273 0.80 -4.91 11.66
CA ALA A 273 1.65 -6.07 11.96
C ALA A 273 2.88 -6.12 11.05
N PRO A 274 4.04 -6.64 11.52
CA PRO A 274 5.21 -6.86 10.69
C PRO A 274 4.95 -7.97 9.66
N LEU A 275 5.58 -7.86 8.49
CA LEU A 275 5.51 -8.86 7.42
C LEU A 275 6.84 -9.61 7.30
N PRO A 276 6.86 -10.95 7.36
CA PRO A 276 7.99 -11.76 6.93
C PRO A 276 8.29 -11.57 5.42
N GLU A 277 9.51 -11.91 4.99
CA GLU A 277 9.91 -11.87 3.57
C GLU A 277 9.15 -12.89 2.70
N ASN A 278 8.64 -13.97 3.31
CA ASN A 278 7.74 -14.93 2.68
C ASN A 278 6.50 -15.08 3.58
N ALA A 279 5.34 -14.61 3.12
CA ALA A 279 4.11 -14.58 3.92
C ALA A 279 2.85 -14.46 3.02
N ARG A 280 1.74 -15.07 3.44
CA ARG A 280 0.42 -14.93 2.82
C ARG A 280 -0.49 -14.07 3.70
N ILE A 281 -1.05 -13.00 3.12
CA ILE A 281 -1.88 -12.00 3.82
C ILE A 281 -3.30 -12.06 3.24
N GLU A 282 -4.28 -12.36 4.07
CA GLU A 282 -5.68 -12.52 3.65
C GLU A 282 -6.64 -11.70 4.52
N GLY A 283 -7.68 -11.14 3.91
CA GLY A 283 -8.76 -10.49 4.63
C GLY A 283 -10.05 -10.44 3.81
N LYS A 284 -11.11 -9.84 4.35
CA LYS A 284 -12.41 -9.84 3.68
C LYS A 284 -12.36 -9.05 2.36
N GLY A 285 -12.28 -9.77 1.24
CA GLY A 285 -12.24 -9.19 -0.11
C GLY A 285 -10.86 -8.75 -0.58
N PHE A 286 -9.77 -9.19 0.08
CA PHE A 286 -8.40 -8.99 -0.40
C PHE A 286 -7.50 -10.18 -0.03
N SER A 287 -6.52 -10.47 -0.89
CA SER A 287 -5.51 -11.50 -0.66
C SER A 287 -4.24 -11.15 -1.46
N PHE A 288 -3.07 -11.33 -0.84
CA PHE A 288 -1.77 -11.20 -1.49
C PHE A 288 -0.70 -12.01 -0.76
N ALA A 289 0.36 -12.37 -1.47
CA ALA A 289 1.55 -12.99 -0.90
C ALA A 289 2.78 -12.10 -1.11
N LEU A 290 3.71 -12.19 -0.17
CA LEU A 290 5.08 -11.71 -0.32
C LEU A 290 6.01 -12.91 -0.46
N GLU A 291 7.01 -12.77 -1.32
CA GLU A 291 8.12 -13.73 -1.48
C GLU A 291 9.46 -12.98 -1.62
N ARG A 292 10.55 -13.68 -1.31
CA ARG A 292 11.92 -13.18 -1.50
C ARG A 292 12.33 -13.21 -2.98
N ALA A 293 12.96 -12.13 -3.47
CA ALA A 293 13.12 -11.83 -4.91
C ALA A 293 14.54 -11.95 -5.49
#